data_AF-A0A3D5JFH3-F1
#
_entry.id   AF-A0A3D5JFH3-F1
#
_cell.length_a   1.000
_cell.length_b   1.000
_cell.length_c   1.000
_cell.angle_alpha   90.00
_cell.angle_beta   90.00
_cell.angle_gamma   90.00
#
_symmetry.space_group_name_H-M   'P 1'
#
loop_
_entity.id
_entity.type
_entity.pdbx_description
1 polymer ?
#
loop_
_entity_poly.entity_id
_entity_poly.type
_entity_poly.pdbx_seq_one_letter_code
_entity_poly.pdbx_strand_id
1 'polypeptide(L)'
;AQEMKVDGEGRIMLSGDFINFAELDDMALFAGIGRSFQIWLPARYRERETTARSRAKSDGLPSLRLGGGTRRPPDDEDGRR
;
A
#
# COMPACT_ATOMS: atom_id res chain seq x y z
N ALA A 1 9.03 -1.89 -12.62
CA ALA A 1 8.69 -0.70 -11.82
C ALA A 1 9.11 0.53 -12.59
N GLN A 2 8.34 1.62 -12.54
CA GLN A 2 8.60 2.86 -13.28
C GLN A 2 8.40 4.04 -12.33
N GLU A 3 9.31 5.01 -12.38
CA GLU A 3 9.14 6.26 -11.63
C GLU A 3 8.04 7.11 -12.29
N MET A 4 7.10 7.61 -11.48
CA MET A 4 5.98 8.42 -11.95
C MET A 4 6.11 9.82 -11.37
N LYS A 5 5.94 10.84 -12.21
CA LYS A 5 5.90 12.24 -11.78
C LYS A 5 4.45 12.68 -11.60
N VAL A 6 4.21 13.43 -10.54
CA VAL A 6 2.93 14.09 -10.29
C VAL A 6 2.94 15.43 -11.02
N ASP A 7 1.86 15.78 -11.70
CA ASP A 7 1.71 17.10 -12.32
C ASP A 7 1.37 18.18 -11.27
N GLY A 8 1.27 19.44 -11.71
CA GLY A 8 0.94 20.56 -10.82
C GLY A 8 -0.47 20.50 -10.20
N GLU A 9 -1.34 19.60 -10.69
CA GLU A 9 -2.71 19.41 -10.21
C GLU A 9 -2.83 18.17 -9.30
N GLY A 10 -1.74 17.44 -9.09
CA GLY A 10 -1.75 16.24 -8.24
C GLY A 10 -2.07 14.94 -8.99
N ARG A 11 -2.11 14.95 -10.32
CA ARG A 11 -2.39 13.75 -11.14
C ARG A 11 -1.11 13.02 -11.53
N ILE A 12 -1.24 11.74 -11.85
CA ILE A 12 -0.16 10.86 -12.30
C ILE A 12 -0.53 10.23 -13.63
N MET A 13 0.43 10.19 -14.56
CA MET A 13 0.26 9.56 -15.87
C MET A 13 0.58 8.07 -15.77
N LEU A 14 -0.43 7.21 -15.89
CA LEU A 14 -0.26 5.76 -15.93
C LEU A 14 0.11 5.31 -17.36
N SER A 15 1.19 4.56 -17.51
CA SER A 15 1.60 4.03 -18.82
C SER A 15 0.64 2.94 -19.30
N GLY A 16 0.55 2.76 -20.62
CA GLY A 16 -0.28 1.72 -21.23
C GLY A 16 0.06 0.31 -20.72
N ASP A 17 1.33 0.04 -20.43
CA ASP A 17 1.77 -1.24 -19.87
C ASP A 17 1.11 -1.54 -18.51
N PHE A 18 0.96 -0.54 -17.64
CA PHE A 18 0.31 -0.72 -16.35
C PHE A 18 -1.22 -0.81 -16.47
N ILE A 19 -1.82 -0.05 -17.38
CA ILE A 19 -3.26 -0.16 -17.71
C ILE A 19 -3.55 -1.59 -18.17
N ASN A 20 -2.77 -2.11 -19.13
CA ASN A 20 -2.92 -3.46 -19.66
C ASN A 20 -2.68 -4.53 -18.61
N PHE A 21 -1.64 -4.39 -17.79
CA PHE A 21 -1.32 -5.35 -16.73
C PHE A 21 -2.44 -5.45 -15.69
N ALA A 22 -2.99 -4.31 -15.28
CA ALA A 22 -4.07 -4.27 -14.29
C ALA A 22 -5.45 -4.53 -14.93
N GLU A 23 -5.52 -4.67 -16.26
CA GLU A 23 -6.75 -4.80 -17.04
C GLU A 23 -7.76 -3.69 -16.68
N LEU A 24 -7.27 -2.45 -16.57
CA LEU A 24 -8.11 -1.28 -16.29
C LEU A 24 -8.89 -0.88 -17.53
N ASP A 25 -10.12 -0.43 -17.32
CA ASP A 25 -10.99 0.11 -18.36
C ASP A 25 -11.53 1.50 -17.92
N ASP A 26 -12.83 1.72 -17.99
CA ASP A 26 -13.51 2.96 -17.62
C ASP A 26 -13.44 3.29 -16.11
N MET A 27 -13.25 2.27 -15.28
CA MET A 27 -13.24 2.38 -13.83
C MET A 27 -11.98 1.79 -13.20
N ALA A 28 -11.49 2.48 -12.18
CA ALA A 28 -10.40 2.03 -11.32
C ALA A 28 -10.77 2.20 -9.84
N LEU A 29 -10.33 1.25 -9.02
CA LEU A 29 -10.44 1.26 -7.57
C LEU A 29 -9.06 1.51 -6.96
N PHE A 30 -8.98 2.44 -6.00
CA PHE A 30 -7.77 2.74 -5.25
C PHE A 30 -7.84 2.12 -3.85
N ALA A 31 -7.00 1.13 -3.58
CA ALA A 31 -6.96 0.43 -2.30
C ALA A 31 -5.71 0.84 -1.50
N GLY A 32 -5.88 1.45 -0.33
CA GLY A 32 -4.78 1.83 0.55
C GLY A 32 -4.13 0.63 1.26
N ILE A 33 -2.80 0.58 1.28
CA ILE A 33 -1.99 -0.46 1.93
C ILE A 33 -0.85 0.14 2.74
N GLY A 34 -1.17 0.64 3.94
CA GLY A 34 -0.18 1.28 4.81
C GLY A 34 0.32 2.60 4.22
N ARG A 35 1.57 2.63 3.73
CA ARG A 35 2.22 3.83 3.16
C ARG A 35 2.07 3.99 1.65
N SER A 36 1.43 3.02 0.99
CA SER A 36 1.18 3.04 -0.45
C SER A 36 -0.27 2.68 -0.74
N PHE A 37 -0.63 2.69 -2.02
CA PHE A 37 -1.92 2.23 -2.49
C PHE A 37 -1.73 1.36 -3.74
N GLN A 38 -2.77 0.62 -4.07
CA GLN A 38 -2.86 -0.19 -5.29
C GLN A 38 -4.00 0.31 -6.14
N ILE A 39 -3.88 0.15 -7.45
CA ILE A 39 -4.93 0.47 -8.43
C ILE A 39 -5.42 -0.86 -9.00
N TRP A 40 -6.74 -1.04 -9.02
CA TRP A 40 -7.38 -2.29 -9.43
C TRP A 40 -8.56 -2.06 -10.35
N LEU A 41 -8.83 -3.03 -11.23
CA LEU A 41 -10.17 -3.17 -11.79
C LEU A 41 -11.14 -3.57 -10.65
N PRO A 42 -12.28 -2.87 -10.46
CA PRO A 42 -13.17 -3.12 -9.31
C PRO A 42 -13.64 -4.58 -9.17
N ALA A 43 -13.89 -5.27 -10.29
CA ALA A 43 -14.31 -6.66 -10.29
C ALA A 43 -13.23 -7.59 -9.70
N ARG A 44 -11.97 -7.44 -10.15
CA ARG A 44 -10.84 -8.25 -9.68
C ARG A 44 -10.53 -8.00 -8.20
N TYR A 45 -10.69 -6.76 -7.75
CA TYR A 45 -10.50 -6.43 -6.33
C TYR A 45 -11.51 -7.19 -5.44
N ARG A 46 -12.78 -7.29 -5.84
CA ARG A 46 -13.83 -8.02 -5.08
C ARG A 46 -13.54 -9.51 -4.97
N GLU A 47 -13.05 -10.14 -6.03
CA GLU A 47 -12.63 -11.54 -6.02
C GLU A 47 -11.45 -11.76 -5.05
N ARG A 48 -10.47 -10.86 -5.08
CA ARG A 48 -9.32 -10.86 -4.18
C ARG A 48 -9.74 -10.67 -2.73
N GLU A 49 -10.66 -9.74 -2.43
CA GLU A 49 -11.17 -9.53 -1.07
C GLU A 49 -11.94 -10.74 -0.56
N THR A 50 -12.77 -11.36 -1.41
CA THR A 50 -13.51 -12.58 -1.05
C THR A 50 -12.53 -13.70 -0.69
N THR A 51 -11.50 -13.90 -1.52
CA THR A 51 -10.45 -14.88 -1.26
C THR A 51 -9.69 -14.59 0.03
N ALA A 52 -9.30 -13.33 0.25
CA ALA A 52 -8.60 -12.92 1.47
C ALA A 52 -9.46 -13.14 2.72
N ARG A 53 -10.76 -12.84 2.65
CA ARG A 53 -11.70 -13.06 3.74
C ARG A 53 -11.90 -14.54 4.04
N SER A 54 -11.97 -15.39 3.02
CA SER A 54 -12.06 -16.84 3.18
C SER A 54 -10.81 -17.40 3.85
N ARG A 55 -9.61 -16.97 3.42
CA ARG A 55 -8.34 -17.37 4.05
C ARG A 55 -8.24 -16.91 5.50
N ALA A 56 -8.65 -15.68 5.80
CA ALA A 56 -8.63 -15.19 7.18
C ALA A 56 -9.57 -16.00 8.10
N LYS A 57 -10.65 -16.57 7.55
CA LYS A 57 -11.54 -17.47 8.30
C LYS A 57 -10.93 -18.86 8.52
N SER A 58 -10.19 -19.40 7.54
CA SER A 58 -9.59 -20.74 7.65
C SER A 58 -8.27 -20.76 8.42
N ASP A 59 -7.40 -19.80 8.15
CA ASP A 59 -5.99 -19.81 8.57
C ASP A 59 -5.72 -18.82 9.72
N GLY A 60 -6.74 -18.04 10.11
CA GLY A 60 -6.63 -16.94 11.07
C GLY A 60 -6.29 -15.59 10.43
N LEU A 61 -6.53 -14.51 11.18
CA LEU A 61 -6.27 -13.15 10.69
C LEU A 61 -4.76 -12.89 10.55
N PRO A 62 -4.31 -12.26 9.45
CA PRO A 62 -2.92 -11.85 9.31
C PRO A 62 -2.57 -10.80 10.37
N SER A 63 -1.49 -11.03 11.12
CA SER A 63 -1.03 -10.08 12.14
C SER A 63 -0.24 -8.94 11.52
N LEU A 64 -0.61 -7.69 11.81
CA LEU A 64 0.16 -6.50 11.46
C LEU A 64 1.24 -6.27 12.52
N ARG A 65 2.51 -6.54 12.18
CA ARG A 65 3.64 -6.17 13.03
C ARG A 65 4.11 -4.78 12.68
N LEU A 66 3.54 -3.78 13.35
CA LEU A 66 4.04 -2.42 13.30
C LEU A 66 5.31 -2.38 14.15
N GLY A 67 6.47 -2.18 13.52
CA GLY A 67 7.74 -2.06 14.24
C GLY A 67 7.66 -0.91 15.24
N GLY A 68 7.48 -1.25 16.52
CA GLY A 68 7.48 -0.27 17.61
C GLY A 68 8.81 0.46 17.59
N GLY A 69 8.75 1.78 17.38
CA GLY A 69 9.94 2.61 17.32
C GLY A 69 10.80 2.35 18.55
N THR A 70 12.04 1.93 18.32
CA THR A 70 13.11 2.08 19.30
C THR A 70 13.24 3.58 19.54
N ARG A 71 12.60 4.06 20.60
CA ARG A 71 12.89 5.36 21.19
C ARG A 71 14.37 5.30 21.57
N ARG A 72 15.23 5.89 20.74
CA ARG A 72 16.63 6.14 21.12
C ARG A 72 16.56 6.91 22.44
N PRO A 73 17.14 6.41 23.54
CA PRO A 73 17.21 7.19 24.77
C PRO A 73 17.88 8.53 24.48
N PRO A 74 17.48 9.62 25.15
CA PRO A 74 18.23 10.86 25.07
C PRO A 74 19.68 10.55 25.47
N ASP A 75 20.63 11.01 24.65
CA ASP A 75 22.04 11.01 25.03
C ASP A 75 22.12 11.87 26.32
N ASP A 76 22.31 11.21 27.47
CA ASP A 76 22.58 11.88 28.74
C ASP A 76 23.94 12.58 28.60
N GLU A 77 23.91 13.87 28.24
CA GLU A 77 24.95 14.81 28.64
C GLU A 77 24.98 14.82 30.16
N ASP A 78 25.85 14.01 30.76
CA ASP A 78 26.20 14.17 32.16
C ASP A 78 27.69 14.50 32.31
N GLY A 79 27.90 15.71 32.82
CA GLY A 79 29.20 16.30 33.00
C GLY A 79 30.05 15.55 34.01
N ARG A 80 31.32 15.34 33.67
CA ARG A 80 32.39 15.13 34.63
C ARG A 80 33.55 16.05 34.24
N ARG A 81 33.64 17.14 35.01
CA ARG A 81 34.86 17.80 35.54
C ARG A 81 36.07 17.95 34.62
#